data_AF-A0A2U1JK09-F1
#
_entry.id   AF-A0A2U1JK09-F1
#
_cell.length_a   1.000
_cell.length_b   1.000
_cell.length_c   1.000
_cell.angle_alpha   90.00
_cell.angle_beta   90.00
_cell.angle_gamma   90.00
#
_symmetry.space_group_name_H-M   'P 1'
#
loop_
_entity.id
_entity.type
_entity.pdbx_description
1 polymer ?
#
loop_
_entity_poly.entity_id
_entity_poly.type
_entity_poly.pdbx_seq_one_letter_code
_entity_poly.pdbx_strand_id
1 'polypeptide(L)'
;MRPNKYTMSAKPQYFHYTPEYRIKEIIESGEIKLAEPSVKAPNEKACAWVSTNPFWEHTATKGKANDKGDYQHLTFQEHKDWLGCARIEVKAVGLNAWSKVKHLANMDLTFAKQMEVTGVHMGGNPLEWYGSLEPIKKENWIKIEVLKEGQWIEYNPNNDEAKAQGLTFVSVILPAPNEGQMALLLFTKNELEQLVNSHNENSKNNLNPANGFYSMWQESDAYHDIDLNQHRLTGVLTQEQYDILVKPKYEELEAYRKQAQK
;
A
#
# COMPACT_ATOMS: atom_id res chain seq x y z
N MET A 1 -31.80 41.34 17.82
CA MET A 1 -31.93 39.94 17.37
C MET A 1 -30.58 39.26 17.48
N ARG A 2 -30.46 38.18 18.27
CA ARG A 2 -29.25 37.35 18.29
C ARG A 2 -29.34 36.35 17.14
N PRO A 3 -28.28 36.12 16.33
CA PRO A 3 -28.35 35.14 15.26
C PRO A 3 -28.41 33.72 15.85
N ASN A 4 -29.31 32.93 15.28
CA ASN A 4 -29.61 31.55 15.64
C ASN A 4 -28.39 30.65 15.32
N LYS A 5 -27.76 30.06 16.35
CA LYS A 5 -26.50 29.28 16.27
C LYS A 5 -26.70 27.76 16.09
N TYR A 6 -27.75 27.35 15.38
CA TYR A 6 -27.99 25.93 15.11
C TYR A 6 -28.22 25.68 13.62
N THR A 7 -27.17 25.89 12.82
CA THR A 7 -26.98 25.02 11.66
C THR A 7 -26.53 23.67 12.21
N MET A 8 -27.37 22.65 12.12
CA MET A 8 -26.96 21.28 12.42
C MET A 8 -25.80 20.93 11.48
N SER A 9 -24.57 20.93 12.00
CA SER A 9 -23.43 20.41 11.24
C SER A 9 -23.75 18.97 10.90
N ALA A 10 -23.74 18.62 9.62
CA ALA A 10 -23.82 17.23 9.19
C ALA A 10 -22.86 16.39 10.03
N LYS A 11 -23.30 15.19 10.45
CA LYS A 11 -22.42 14.28 11.19
C LYS A 11 -21.13 14.08 10.39
N PRO A 12 -19.95 14.08 11.04
CA PRO A 12 -18.70 13.82 10.34
C PRO A 12 -18.75 12.43 9.70
N GLN A 13 -18.28 12.36 8.46
CA GLN A 13 -18.05 11.10 7.75
C GLN A 13 -16.64 10.60 8.09
N TYR A 14 -16.47 9.28 8.14
CA TYR A 14 -15.20 8.65 8.49
C TYR A 14 -14.74 7.78 7.33
N PHE A 15 -13.53 8.03 6.85
CA PHE A 15 -12.98 7.39 5.67
C PHE A 15 -11.70 6.63 6.02
N HIS A 16 -11.66 5.35 5.72
CA HIS A 16 -10.40 4.62 5.60
C HIS A 16 -9.83 4.87 4.20
N TYR A 17 -8.71 5.60 4.12
CA TYR A 17 -8.01 5.85 2.86
C TYR A 17 -6.99 4.75 2.57
N THR A 18 -6.96 4.29 1.33
CA THR A 18 -6.08 3.20 0.91
C THR A 18 -5.75 3.31 -0.58
N PRO A 19 -4.61 2.76 -1.04
CA PRO A 19 -4.38 2.60 -2.47
C PRO A 19 -5.47 1.77 -3.15
N GLU A 20 -5.77 2.09 -4.41
CA GLU A 20 -6.87 1.44 -5.14
C GLU A 20 -6.70 -0.08 -5.23
N TYR A 21 -5.46 -0.54 -5.44
CA TYR A 21 -5.15 -1.97 -5.56
C TYR A 21 -5.43 -2.80 -4.28
N ARG A 22 -5.55 -2.18 -3.10
CA ARG A 22 -5.83 -2.87 -1.83
C ARG A 22 -7.32 -3.12 -1.60
N ILE A 23 -8.21 -2.48 -2.38
CA ILE A 23 -9.66 -2.56 -2.15
C ILE A 23 -10.18 -4.00 -2.21
N LYS A 24 -9.75 -4.76 -3.20
CA LYS A 24 -10.19 -6.15 -3.36
C LYS A 24 -9.83 -7.00 -2.13
N GLU A 25 -8.59 -6.92 -1.67
CA GLU A 25 -8.11 -7.65 -0.49
C GLU A 25 -8.91 -7.26 0.76
N ILE A 26 -9.16 -5.96 0.95
CA ILE A 26 -9.96 -5.47 2.09
C ILE A 26 -11.38 -6.07 1.99
N ILE A 27 -12.03 -6.00 0.82
CA ILE A 27 -13.36 -6.57 0.58
C ILE A 27 -13.41 -8.08 0.86
N GLU A 28 -12.39 -8.83 0.41
CA GLU A 28 -12.29 -10.28 0.56
C GLU A 28 -12.05 -10.70 2.01
N SER A 29 -11.23 -9.94 2.74
CA SER A 29 -11.02 -10.16 4.18
C SER A 29 -12.25 -9.84 5.02
N GLY A 30 -13.14 -8.98 4.52
CA GLY A 30 -14.35 -8.56 5.22
C GLY A 30 -14.10 -7.57 6.37
N GLU A 31 -12.90 -7.00 6.47
CA GLU A 31 -12.54 -6.06 7.52
C GLU A 31 -11.40 -5.11 7.10
N ILE A 32 -11.41 -3.91 7.66
CA ILE A 32 -10.21 -3.06 7.68
C ILE A 32 -9.38 -3.53 8.87
N LYS A 33 -8.26 -4.19 8.55
CA LYS A 33 -7.33 -4.76 9.53
C LYS A 33 -6.60 -3.67 10.33
N LEU A 34 -6.04 -4.07 11.47
CA LEU A 34 -5.21 -3.22 12.30
C LEU A 34 -3.83 -3.00 11.64
N ALA A 35 -3.24 -1.83 11.84
CA ALA A 35 -1.90 -1.49 11.35
C ALA A 35 -0.78 -2.07 12.24
N GLU A 36 -0.74 -3.40 12.38
CA GLU A 36 0.22 -4.15 13.22
C GLU A 36 1.70 -3.86 12.92
N PRO A 37 2.15 -3.85 11.65
CA PRO A 37 3.47 -3.34 11.24
C PRO A 37 4.05 -2.12 11.93
N SER A 38 3.19 -1.17 12.27
CA SER A 38 3.61 0.13 12.78
C SER A 38 3.77 0.15 14.30
N VAL A 39 3.41 -0.95 14.98
CA VAL A 39 3.50 -1.11 16.43
C VAL A 39 4.92 -1.55 16.80
N LYS A 40 5.64 -0.68 17.51
CA LYS A 40 7.04 -0.93 17.88
C LYS A 40 7.22 -1.21 19.37
N ALA A 41 6.31 -0.73 20.21
CA ALA A 41 6.41 -0.93 21.65
C ALA A 41 5.71 -2.23 22.09
N PRO A 42 6.26 -3.00 23.05
CA PRO A 42 5.72 -4.29 23.48
C PRO A 42 4.28 -4.30 24.00
N ASN A 43 3.78 -3.15 24.46
CA ASN A 43 2.44 -3.00 25.02
C ASN A 43 1.56 -2.04 24.21
N GLU A 44 2.04 -1.59 23.05
CA GLU A 44 1.26 -0.75 22.15
C GLU A 44 0.27 -1.62 21.37
N LYS A 45 -0.95 -1.11 21.18
CA LYS A 45 -2.01 -1.80 20.43
C LYS A 45 -2.11 -1.20 19.04
N ALA A 46 -2.18 -2.06 18.04
CA ALA A 46 -2.45 -1.65 16.67
C ALA A 46 -3.84 -1.03 16.54
N CYS A 47 -3.99 -0.12 15.57
CA CYS A 47 -5.26 0.56 15.29
C CYS A 47 -5.64 0.39 13.82
N ALA A 48 -6.95 0.29 13.55
CA ALA A 48 -7.50 0.54 12.22
C ALA A 48 -7.78 2.04 12.08
N TRP A 49 -7.15 2.69 11.11
CA TRP A 49 -7.15 4.15 10.96
C TRP A 49 -8.24 4.63 9.99
N VAL A 50 -8.90 5.72 10.38
CA VAL A 50 -9.82 6.48 9.52
C VAL A 50 -9.62 7.97 9.73
N SER A 51 -10.06 8.77 8.76
CA SER A 51 -9.97 10.23 8.81
C SER A 51 -11.32 10.87 8.50
N THR A 52 -11.60 12.04 9.08
CA THR A 52 -12.73 12.88 8.70
C THR A 52 -12.41 13.84 7.56
N ASN A 53 -11.20 13.80 7.01
CA ASN A 53 -10.84 14.58 5.83
C ASN A 53 -11.80 14.21 4.68
N PRO A 54 -12.52 15.16 4.05
CA PRO A 54 -13.54 14.85 3.06
C PRO A 54 -12.96 14.49 1.68
N PHE A 55 -11.68 14.77 1.44
CA PHE A 55 -11.04 14.55 0.15
C PHE A 55 -9.96 13.46 0.22
N TRP A 56 -8.87 13.67 0.96
CA TRP A 56 -7.79 12.70 1.11
C TRP A 56 -7.01 12.96 2.40
N GLU A 57 -6.71 11.91 3.16
CA GLU A 57 -5.80 12.01 4.29
C GLU A 57 -4.35 12.01 3.80
N HIS A 58 -3.66 13.13 3.95
CA HIS A 58 -2.29 13.29 3.45
C HIS A 58 -1.32 12.24 4.01
N THR A 59 -1.50 11.79 5.25
CA THR A 59 -0.66 10.74 5.85
C THR A 59 -0.89 9.34 5.27
N ALA A 60 -1.97 9.13 4.51
CA ALA A 60 -2.20 7.89 3.75
C ALA A 60 -1.32 7.80 2.48
N THR A 61 -0.73 8.92 2.05
CA THR A 61 0.15 8.99 0.88
C THR A 61 1.43 8.18 1.12
N LYS A 62 1.62 7.14 0.30
CA LYS A 62 2.76 6.22 0.40
C LYS A 62 4.04 6.86 -0.12
N GLY A 63 5.19 6.45 0.41
CA GLY A 63 6.49 6.74 -0.17
C GLY A 63 6.99 5.61 -1.07
N LYS A 64 8.00 5.94 -1.86
CA LYS A 64 8.69 5.05 -2.80
C LYS A 64 10.19 5.19 -2.60
N ALA A 65 10.93 4.08 -2.68
CA ALA A 65 12.39 4.16 -2.77
C ALA A 65 12.81 4.74 -4.13
N ASN A 66 13.72 5.72 -4.10
CA ASN A 66 14.34 6.25 -5.31
C ASN A 66 15.37 5.25 -5.88
N ASP A 67 15.96 5.58 -7.02
CA ASP A 67 16.91 4.68 -7.71
C ASP A 67 18.23 4.50 -6.93
N LYS A 68 18.47 5.30 -5.90
CA LYS A 68 19.62 5.18 -4.99
C LYS A 68 19.28 4.40 -3.72
N GLY A 69 18.04 3.94 -3.58
CA GLY A 69 17.53 3.24 -2.40
C GLY A 69 17.04 4.16 -1.28
N ASP A 70 17.06 5.49 -1.45
CA ASP A 70 16.55 6.41 -0.44
C ASP A 70 15.01 6.44 -0.48
N TYR A 71 14.38 6.46 0.68
CA TYR A 71 12.92 6.56 0.79
C TYR A 71 12.46 8.00 0.54
N GLN A 72 11.65 8.21 -0.52
CA GLN A 72 11.03 9.49 -0.83
C GLN A 72 9.52 9.41 -0.61
N HIS A 73 8.97 10.38 0.12
CA HIS A 73 7.51 10.55 0.19
C HIS A 73 6.98 11.05 -1.15
N LEU A 74 5.94 10.39 -1.67
CA LEU A 74 5.25 10.85 -2.86
C LEU A 74 4.38 12.06 -2.51
N THR A 75 4.20 12.94 -3.49
CA THR A 75 3.09 13.87 -3.51
C THR A 75 1.76 13.11 -3.69
N PHE A 76 0.65 13.75 -3.34
CA PHE A 76 -0.68 13.18 -3.61
C PHE A 76 -0.87 12.82 -5.08
N GLN A 77 -0.40 13.68 -5.99
CA GLN A 77 -0.56 13.46 -7.43
C GLN A 77 0.25 12.25 -7.90
N GLU A 78 1.51 12.11 -7.49
CA GLU A 78 2.33 10.94 -7.81
C GLU A 78 1.75 9.65 -7.22
N HIS A 79 1.22 9.70 -5.99
CA HIS A 79 0.55 8.56 -5.38
C HIS A 79 -0.69 8.14 -6.16
N LYS A 80 -1.54 9.10 -6.52
CA LYS A 80 -2.76 8.86 -7.30
C LYS A 80 -2.43 8.25 -8.66
N ASP A 81 -1.43 8.79 -9.35
CA ASP A 81 -1.06 8.34 -10.69
C ASP A 81 -0.39 6.96 -10.67
N TRP A 82 0.33 6.63 -9.59
CA TRP A 82 1.03 5.35 -9.46
C TRP A 82 0.19 4.22 -8.86
N LEU A 83 -0.56 4.50 -7.79
CA LEU A 83 -1.23 3.48 -6.97
C LEU A 83 -2.77 3.59 -7.00
N GLY A 84 -3.30 4.67 -7.57
CA GLY A 84 -4.71 5.04 -7.43
C GLY A 84 -5.05 5.45 -5.99
N CYS A 85 -6.24 6.04 -5.83
CA CYS A 85 -6.77 6.39 -4.51
C CYS A 85 -8.13 5.74 -4.32
N ALA A 86 -8.31 5.09 -3.19
CA ALA A 86 -9.60 4.56 -2.78
C ALA A 86 -9.91 4.92 -1.33
N ARG A 87 -11.19 4.85 -1.00
CA ARG A 87 -11.65 5.03 0.38
C ARG A 87 -12.84 4.14 0.71
N ILE A 88 -12.97 3.82 1.99
CA ILE A 88 -14.13 3.14 2.54
C ILE A 88 -14.76 4.06 3.57
N GLU A 89 -15.98 4.50 3.33
CA GLU A 89 -16.76 5.23 4.32
C GLU A 89 -17.29 4.25 5.37
N VAL A 90 -17.14 4.57 6.65
CA VAL A 90 -17.52 3.69 7.77
C VAL A 90 -18.44 4.38 8.77
N LYS A 91 -19.23 3.58 9.47
CA LYS A 91 -20.03 4.01 10.61
C LYS A 91 -19.11 4.39 11.78
N ALA A 92 -19.56 5.32 12.62
CA ALA A 92 -18.87 5.75 13.83
C ALA A 92 -18.97 4.73 14.99
N VAL A 93 -18.68 3.45 14.74
CA VAL A 93 -18.74 2.37 15.73
C VAL A 93 -17.31 2.05 16.18
N GLY A 94 -17.05 2.14 17.49
CA GLY A 94 -15.73 1.83 18.06
C GLY A 94 -14.62 2.84 17.74
N LEU A 95 -14.91 3.90 16.99
CA LEU A 95 -13.93 4.92 16.62
C LEU A 95 -13.63 5.87 17.79
N ASN A 96 -12.35 6.12 18.00
CA ASN A 96 -11.85 7.08 18.98
C ASN A 96 -11.04 8.15 18.26
N ALA A 97 -11.19 9.41 18.66
CA ALA A 97 -10.35 10.48 18.16
C ALA A 97 -8.88 10.25 18.55
N TRP A 98 -7.95 10.74 17.74
CA TRP A 98 -6.50 10.66 17.99
C TRP A 98 -6.10 11.05 19.41
N SER A 99 -6.72 12.09 19.97
CA SER A 99 -6.49 12.56 21.34
C SER A 99 -6.74 11.49 22.41
N LYS A 100 -7.61 10.52 22.14
CA LYS A 100 -7.89 9.36 23.01
C LYS A 100 -7.10 8.13 22.58
N VAL A 101 -7.01 7.86 21.26
CA VAL A 101 -6.38 6.66 20.71
C VAL A 101 -4.95 6.51 21.21
N LYS A 102 -4.14 7.57 21.18
CA LYS A 102 -2.74 7.48 21.62
C LYS A 102 -2.56 6.99 23.07
N HIS A 103 -3.56 7.22 23.92
CA HIS A 103 -3.57 6.69 25.29
C HIS A 103 -4.17 5.29 25.36
N LEU A 104 -5.30 5.04 24.68
CA LEU A 104 -5.99 3.74 24.71
C LEU A 104 -5.17 2.62 24.04
N ALA A 105 -4.43 2.99 22.99
CA ALA A 105 -3.47 2.14 22.30
C ALA A 105 -2.14 2.01 23.05
N ASN A 106 -1.96 2.73 24.17
CA ASN A 106 -0.73 2.72 24.95
C ASN A 106 0.52 3.04 24.10
N MET A 107 0.39 4.03 23.21
CA MET A 107 1.51 4.52 22.39
C MET A 107 2.51 5.27 23.26
N ASP A 108 3.78 5.23 22.85
CA ASP A 108 4.77 6.18 23.38
C ASP A 108 4.33 7.61 23.00
N LEU A 109 4.06 8.45 24.00
CA LEU A 109 3.56 9.81 23.76
C LEU A 109 4.58 10.73 23.08
N THR A 110 5.87 10.44 23.22
CA THR A 110 6.93 11.13 22.48
C THR A 110 6.87 10.76 21.00
N PHE A 111 6.70 9.47 20.71
CA PHE A 111 6.54 8.99 19.34
C PHE A 111 5.23 9.48 18.72
N ALA A 112 4.12 9.43 19.46
CA ALA A 112 2.84 9.98 19.03
C ALA A 112 2.97 11.49 18.71
N LYS A 113 3.75 12.24 19.49
CA LYS A 113 4.02 13.65 19.19
C LYS A 113 4.83 13.81 17.90
N GLN A 114 5.80 12.95 17.64
CA GLN A 114 6.54 12.94 16.38
C GLN A 114 5.62 12.61 15.19
N MET A 115 4.71 11.64 15.34
CA MET A 115 3.71 11.33 14.31
C MET A 115 2.82 12.55 14.01
N GLU A 116 2.36 13.29 15.02
CA GLU A 116 1.61 14.54 14.82
C GLU A 116 2.43 15.56 14.01
N VAL A 117 3.70 15.78 14.38
CA VAL A 117 4.58 16.75 13.70
C VAL A 117 4.82 16.34 12.24
N THR A 118 5.16 15.08 12.00
CA THR A 118 5.38 14.55 10.65
C THR A 118 4.10 14.63 9.82
N GLY A 119 2.96 14.22 10.38
CA GLY A 119 1.68 14.28 9.66
C GLY A 119 1.27 15.70 9.31
N VAL A 120 1.47 16.67 10.21
CA VAL A 120 1.24 18.09 9.92
C VAL A 120 2.18 18.58 8.82
N HIS A 121 3.45 18.17 8.83
CA HIS A 121 4.40 18.52 7.77
C HIS A 121 3.99 17.96 6.40
N MET A 122 3.32 16.80 6.37
CA MET A 122 2.74 16.21 5.16
C MET A 122 1.43 16.89 4.71
N GLY A 123 0.88 17.81 5.50
CA GLY A 123 -0.41 18.46 5.26
C GLY A 123 -1.61 17.79 5.92
N GLY A 124 -1.39 16.76 6.74
CA GLY A 124 -2.43 16.10 7.52
C GLY A 124 -2.86 16.90 8.75
N ASN A 125 -4.04 16.60 9.28
CA ASN A 125 -4.60 17.27 10.45
C ASN A 125 -4.93 16.24 11.56
N PRO A 126 -4.18 16.21 12.68
CA PRO A 126 -4.44 15.26 13.76
C PRO A 126 -5.84 15.34 14.40
N LEU A 127 -6.57 16.44 14.21
CA LEU A 127 -7.97 16.55 14.67
C LEU A 127 -8.94 15.75 13.79
N GLU A 128 -8.52 15.41 12.58
CA GLU A 128 -9.28 14.59 11.63
C GLU A 128 -8.98 13.10 11.80
N TRP A 129 -7.95 12.73 12.57
CA TRP A 129 -7.53 11.33 12.73
C TRP A 129 -8.34 10.60 13.80
N TYR A 130 -8.83 9.41 13.44
CA TYR A 130 -9.54 8.50 14.32
C TYR A 130 -9.00 7.08 14.17
N GLY A 131 -9.07 6.31 15.25
CA GLY A 131 -8.63 4.92 15.28
C GLY A 131 -9.63 4.04 16.00
N SER A 132 -9.75 2.80 15.53
CA SER A 132 -10.39 1.69 16.23
C SER A 132 -9.31 0.74 16.76
N LEU A 133 -9.45 0.27 18.00
CA LEU A 133 -8.58 -0.78 18.57
C LEU A 133 -9.01 -2.20 18.11
N GLU A 134 -10.08 -2.30 17.34
CA GLU A 134 -10.59 -3.53 16.75
C GLU A 134 -10.70 -3.37 15.23
N PRO A 135 -10.54 -4.44 14.43
CA PRO A 135 -10.77 -4.39 12.99
C PRO A 135 -12.16 -3.85 12.66
N ILE A 136 -12.25 -2.96 11.66
CA ILE A 136 -13.54 -2.39 11.25
C ILE A 136 -14.22 -3.34 10.28
N LYS A 137 -15.17 -4.12 10.79
CA LYS A 137 -15.91 -5.14 10.04
C LYS A 137 -16.75 -4.54 8.91
N LYS A 138 -16.93 -5.32 7.83
CA LYS A 138 -17.67 -4.93 6.62
C LYS A 138 -19.12 -4.49 6.86
N GLU A 139 -19.79 -5.04 7.86
CA GLU A 139 -21.12 -4.60 8.30
C GLU A 139 -21.18 -3.13 8.77
N ASN A 140 -20.03 -2.56 9.11
CA ASN A 140 -19.87 -1.16 9.48
C ASN A 140 -19.43 -0.27 8.33
N TRP A 141 -19.24 -0.80 7.13
CA TRP A 141 -18.96 0.00 5.94
C TRP A 141 -20.27 0.56 5.37
N ILE A 142 -20.21 1.78 4.86
CA ILE A 142 -21.33 2.48 4.23
C ILE A 142 -21.22 2.36 2.71
N LYS A 143 -20.03 2.68 2.17
CA LYS A 143 -19.71 2.55 0.74
C LYS A 143 -18.21 2.51 0.52
N ILE A 144 -17.82 2.06 -0.66
CA ILE A 144 -16.44 2.03 -1.13
C ILE A 144 -16.37 2.92 -2.36
N GLU A 145 -15.35 3.77 -2.46
CA GLU A 145 -15.19 4.70 -3.56
C GLU A 145 -13.74 4.71 -4.07
N VAL A 146 -13.56 4.97 -5.36
CA VAL A 146 -12.27 5.19 -6.00
C VAL A 146 -12.24 6.59 -6.60
N LEU A 147 -11.07 7.22 -6.62
CA LEU A 147 -10.90 8.56 -7.17
C LEU A 147 -10.55 8.45 -8.66
N LYS A 148 -11.46 8.88 -9.54
CA LYS A 148 -11.24 8.98 -10.99
C LYS A 148 -11.49 10.40 -11.45
N GLU A 149 -10.57 10.96 -12.24
CA GLU A 149 -10.69 12.32 -12.78
C GLU A 149 -10.99 13.40 -11.72
N GLY A 150 -10.49 13.20 -10.50
CA GLY A 150 -10.69 14.12 -9.37
C GLY A 150 -12.04 13.98 -8.66
N GLN A 151 -12.86 12.98 -9.02
CA GLN A 151 -14.15 12.71 -8.39
C GLN A 151 -14.17 11.32 -7.73
N TRP A 152 -14.80 11.25 -6.56
CA TRP A 152 -15.07 9.98 -5.88
C TRP A 152 -16.26 9.30 -6.57
N ILE A 153 -16.00 8.12 -7.15
CA ILE A 153 -17.01 7.28 -7.77
C ILE A 153 -17.18 6.00 -6.94
N GLU A 154 -18.42 5.52 -6.80
CA GLU A 154 -18.68 4.28 -6.06
C GLU A 154 -18.00 3.09 -6.74
N TYR A 155 -17.24 2.33 -5.96
CA TYR A 155 -16.51 1.17 -6.44
C TYR A 155 -17.50 0.07 -6.83
N ASN A 156 -17.50 -0.29 -8.11
CA ASN A 156 -18.28 -1.39 -8.63
C ASN A 156 -17.34 -2.55 -8.99
N PRO A 157 -17.39 -3.68 -8.25
CA PRO A 157 -16.51 -4.83 -8.51
C PRO A 157 -16.73 -5.48 -9.89
N ASN A 158 -17.81 -5.13 -10.61
CA ASN A 158 -18.07 -5.57 -11.97
C ASN A 158 -17.54 -4.59 -13.04
N ASN A 159 -17.12 -3.39 -12.63
CA ASN A 159 -16.62 -2.32 -13.51
C ASN A 159 -15.10 -2.16 -13.41
N ASP A 160 -14.43 -3.10 -12.75
CA ASP A 160 -12.97 -3.15 -12.66
C ASP A 160 -12.38 -3.39 -14.05
N GLU A 161 -11.91 -2.33 -14.72
CA GLU A 161 -11.00 -2.45 -15.88
C GLU A 161 -9.73 -3.25 -15.51
N ALA A 162 -9.40 -3.36 -14.23
CA ALA A 162 -8.38 -4.28 -13.70
C ALA A 162 -8.75 -5.77 -13.90
N LYS A 163 -10.04 -6.15 -13.91
CA LYS A 163 -10.49 -7.50 -14.35
C LYS A 163 -10.25 -7.73 -15.83
N ALA A 164 -10.21 -6.70 -16.67
CA ALA A 164 -9.90 -6.83 -18.09
C ALA A 164 -8.39 -7.05 -18.34
N GLN A 165 -7.52 -6.69 -17.40
CA GLN A 165 -6.05 -6.74 -17.58
C GLN A 165 -5.33 -7.75 -16.68
N GLY A 166 -5.94 -8.24 -15.60
CA GLY A 166 -5.40 -9.36 -14.80
C GLY A 166 -4.01 -9.10 -14.21
N LEU A 167 -3.73 -7.89 -13.71
CA LEU A 167 -2.41 -7.50 -13.19
C LEU A 167 -2.21 -7.93 -11.71
N THR A 168 -1.02 -8.45 -11.41
CA THR A 168 -0.50 -8.82 -10.08
C THR A 168 0.85 -8.12 -9.85
N PHE A 169 0.99 -7.37 -8.75
CA PHE A 169 2.28 -6.75 -8.40
C PHE A 169 3.30 -7.83 -7.98
N VAL A 170 4.54 -7.75 -8.47
CA VAL A 170 5.64 -8.64 -8.06
C VAL A 170 6.92 -7.83 -7.87
N SER A 171 7.38 -7.68 -6.64
CA SER A 171 8.72 -7.14 -6.37
C SER A 171 9.78 -8.07 -6.96
N VAL A 172 10.73 -7.55 -7.73
CA VAL A 172 11.85 -8.36 -8.25
C VAL A 172 13.17 -7.72 -7.86
N ILE A 173 13.91 -8.39 -6.97
CA ILE A 173 15.29 -8.00 -6.66
C ILE A 173 16.15 -8.48 -7.81
N LEU A 174 16.76 -7.56 -8.56
CA LEU A 174 17.67 -7.92 -9.63
C LEU A 174 19.10 -8.00 -9.09
N PRO A 175 19.80 -9.15 -9.18
CA PRO A 175 21.24 -9.09 -9.12
C PRO A 175 21.73 -8.51 -10.45
N ALA A 176 21.95 -7.20 -10.49
CA ALA A 176 22.85 -6.64 -11.49
C ALA A 176 24.26 -7.18 -11.22
N PRO A 177 25.09 -7.41 -12.25
CA PRO A 177 26.47 -7.86 -12.08
C PRO A 177 27.35 -6.87 -11.30
N ASN A 178 26.85 -5.67 -10.96
CA ASN A 178 27.47 -4.71 -10.06
C ASN A 178 26.38 -4.11 -9.14
N GLU A 179 26.31 -4.55 -7.89
CA GLU A 179 25.64 -3.88 -6.75
C GLU A 179 24.09 -3.74 -6.78
N GLY A 180 23.38 -4.78 -6.31
CA GLY A 180 22.34 -4.66 -5.26
C GLY A 180 21.06 -3.81 -5.45
N GLN A 181 20.63 -3.40 -6.65
CA GLN A 181 19.39 -2.64 -6.81
C GLN A 181 18.11 -3.52 -6.80
N MET A 182 17.17 -3.20 -5.90
CA MET A 182 15.81 -3.74 -5.91
C MET A 182 14.92 -2.97 -6.89
N ALA A 183 14.13 -3.67 -7.71
CA ALA A 183 13.15 -3.05 -8.61
C ALA A 183 11.75 -3.65 -8.38
N LEU A 184 10.79 -2.81 -8.01
CA LEU A 184 9.38 -3.24 -7.97
C LEU A 184 8.85 -3.28 -9.40
N LEU A 185 8.51 -4.47 -9.89
CA LEU A 185 8.01 -4.68 -11.23
C LEU A 185 6.52 -5.11 -11.19
N LEU A 186 5.82 -4.85 -12.28
CA LEU A 186 4.41 -5.14 -12.44
C LEU A 186 4.26 -6.24 -13.47
N PHE A 187 3.58 -7.33 -13.10
CA PHE A 187 3.32 -8.45 -14.00
C PHE A 187 1.83 -8.70 -14.13
N THR A 188 1.40 -9.17 -15.27
CA THR A 188 0.10 -9.82 -15.42
C THR A 188 0.12 -11.18 -14.73
N LYS A 189 -1.06 -11.73 -14.44
CA LYS A 189 -1.23 -13.09 -13.92
C LYS A 189 -0.51 -14.12 -14.80
N ASN A 190 -0.63 -13.98 -16.12
CA ASN A 190 0.02 -14.89 -17.07
C ASN A 190 1.55 -14.75 -17.05
N GLU A 191 2.08 -13.53 -16.98
CA GLU A 191 3.53 -13.31 -16.86
C GLU A 191 4.06 -13.84 -15.51
N LEU A 192 3.32 -13.69 -14.41
CA LEU A 192 3.67 -14.29 -13.12
C LEU A 192 3.66 -15.83 -13.17
N GLU A 193 2.66 -16.45 -13.82
CA GLU A 193 2.62 -17.90 -14.01
C GLU A 193 3.82 -18.41 -14.83
N GLN A 194 4.24 -17.67 -15.86
CA GLN A 194 5.45 -17.99 -16.64
C GLN A 194 6.73 -17.91 -15.80
N LEU A 195 6.84 -16.90 -14.93
CA LEU A 195 7.96 -16.76 -13.99
C LEU A 195 8.01 -17.93 -13.00
N VAL A 196 6.88 -18.30 -12.40
CA VAL A 196 6.78 -19.41 -11.44
C VAL A 196 7.11 -20.75 -12.11
N ASN A 197 6.63 -20.98 -13.33
CA ASN A 197 6.92 -22.20 -14.08
C ASN A 197 8.41 -22.31 -14.43
N SER A 198 9.02 -21.22 -14.90
CA SER A 198 10.46 -21.16 -15.20
C SER A 198 11.31 -21.47 -13.96
N HIS A 199 10.93 -20.93 -12.81
CA HIS A 199 11.57 -21.27 -11.54
C HIS A 199 11.46 -22.77 -11.21
N ASN A 200 10.25 -23.33 -11.29
CA ASN A 200 10.00 -24.74 -10.95
C ASN A 200 10.80 -25.69 -11.84
N GLU A 201 10.97 -25.37 -13.12
CA GLU A 201 11.81 -26.12 -14.06
C GLU A 201 13.29 -26.05 -13.68
N ASN A 202 13.79 -24.85 -13.36
CA ASN A 202 15.19 -24.66 -12.98
C ASN A 202 15.55 -25.32 -11.65
N SER A 203 14.62 -25.35 -10.69
CA SER A 203 14.77 -26.06 -9.42
C SER A 203 14.90 -27.57 -9.63
N LYS A 204 14.08 -28.16 -10.53
CA LYS A 204 14.20 -29.59 -10.89
C LYS A 204 15.55 -29.93 -11.55
N ASN A 205 16.19 -28.95 -12.18
CA ASN A 205 17.47 -29.11 -12.87
C ASN A 205 18.70 -28.79 -11.99
N ASN A 206 18.54 -28.62 -10.66
CA ASN A 206 19.62 -28.33 -9.70
C ASN A 206 20.47 -27.09 -10.03
N LEU A 207 19.89 -26.06 -10.65
CA LEU A 207 20.60 -24.81 -10.92
C LEU A 207 20.81 -24.03 -9.61
N ASN A 208 22.07 -23.76 -9.26
CA ASN A 208 22.48 -23.09 -8.02
C ASN A 208 22.39 -21.55 -8.16
N PRO A 209 21.67 -20.84 -7.26
CA PRO A 209 21.62 -19.37 -7.23
C PRO A 209 23.00 -18.70 -7.13
N ALA A 210 23.99 -19.36 -6.53
CA ALA A 210 25.34 -18.83 -6.31
C ALA A 210 26.21 -18.75 -7.58
N ASN A 211 25.76 -19.33 -8.70
CA ASN A 211 26.55 -19.40 -9.94
C ASN A 211 26.25 -18.27 -10.94
N GLY A 212 25.65 -17.16 -10.49
CA GLY A 212 25.47 -15.94 -11.30
C GLY A 212 24.16 -15.87 -12.08
N PHE A 213 23.09 -16.48 -11.57
CA PHE A 213 21.78 -16.53 -12.24
C PHE A 213 20.72 -15.89 -11.34
N TYR A 214 19.89 -15.03 -11.92
CA TYR A 214 19.06 -14.04 -11.21
C TYR A 214 18.15 -14.68 -10.16
N SER A 215 18.26 -14.21 -8.90
CA SER A 215 17.40 -14.64 -7.79
C SER A 215 16.17 -13.75 -7.70
N MET A 216 14.97 -14.33 -7.73
CA MET A 216 13.73 -13.58 -7.54
C MET A 216 13.10 -13.87 -6.19
N TRP A 217 12.37 -12.89 -5.65
CA TRP A 217 11.57 -13.07 -4.44
C TRP A 217 10.15 -12.61 -4.74
N GLN A 218 9.21 -13.54 -4.77
CA GLN A 218 7.80 -13.19 -4.82
C GLN A 218 7.42 -12.60 -3.47
N GLU A 219 7.38 -11.28 -3.38
CA GLU A 219 6.67 -10.62 -2.30
C GLU A 219 5.17 -10.81 -2.56
N SER A 220 4.46 -11.46 -1.64
CA SER A 220 2.99 -11.56 -1.71
C SER A 220 2.32 -10.19 -1.60
N ASP A 221 3.06 -9.20 -1.13
CA ASP A 221 2.59 -7.88 -0.77
C ASP A 221 3.73 -6.87 -0.93
N ALA A 222 3.47 -5.76 -1.62
CA ALA A 222 4.49 -4.78 -1.99
C ALA A 222 5.10 -3.96 -0.81
N TYR A 223 4.97 -4.38 0.47
CA TYR A 223 5.68 -3.74 1.59
C TYR A 223 5.97 -4.69 2.79
N HIS A 224 7.24 -5.00 3.00
CA HIS A 224 8.04 -4.76 4.23
C HIS A 224 7.53 -5.10 5.64
N ASP A 225 6.61 -6.05 5.83
CA ASP A 225 6.43 -6.73 7.13
C ASP A 225 6.32 -8.23 6.96
N ILE A 226 7.40 -8.84 6.50
CA ILE A 226 7.52 -10.28 6.40
C ILE A 226 8.48 -10.73 7.48
N ASP A 227 7.93 -11.49 8.44
CA ASP A 227 8.68 -12.41 9.27
C ASP A 227 9.64 -13.20 8.37
N LEU A 228 10.95 -12.93 8.52
CA LEU A 228 12.05 -13.53 7.74
C LEU A 228 12.08 -15.06 7.82
N ASN A 229 11.17 -15.70 8.55
CA ASN A 229 11.04 -17.15 8.65
C ASN A 229 10.05 -17.77 7.66
N GLN A 230 9.31 -16.99 6.85
CA GLN A 230 8.33 -17.51 5.87
C GLN A 230 8.73 -17.33 4.40
N HIS A 231 10.03 -17.33 4.09
CA HIS A 231 10.50 -17.34 2.71
C HIS A 231 9.97 -18.57 1.95
N ARG A 232 9.10 -18.34 0.95
CA ARG A 232 9.05 -19.22 -0.22
C ARG A 232 10.06 -18.68 -1.22
N LEU A 233 11.23 -19.29 -1.24
CA LEU A 233 12.24 -19.06 -2.27
C LEU A 233 11.59 -19.20 -3.66
N THR A 234 11.52 -18.14 -4.45
CA THR A 234 11.08 -18.21 -5.86
C THR A 234 12.30 -18.07 -6.75
N GLY A 235 13.13 -19.12 -6.71
CA GLY A 235 14.53 -19.19 -7.11
C GLY A 235 15.00 -18.54 -8.42
N VAL A 236 15.60 -19.36 -9.29
CA VAL A 236 16.64 -18.93 -10.24
C VAL A 236 16.08 -18.83 -11.66
N LEU A 237 16.40 -17.77 -12.41
CA LEU A 237 16.18 -17.67 -13.86
C LEU A 237 17.48 -17.81 -14.64
N THR A 238 17.43 -18.43 -15.82
CA THR A 238 18.52 -18.36 -16.81
C THR A 238 18.61 -16.96 -17.41
N GLN A 239 19.75 -16.64 -18.05
CA GLN A 239 19.92 -15.36 -18.76
C GLN A 239 18.84 -15.15 -19.84
N GLU A 240 18.51 -16.19 -20.59
CA GLU A 240 17.46 -16.16 -21.61
C GLU A 240 16.08 -15.88 -21.01
N GLN A 241 15.73 -16.54 -19.90
CA GLN A 241 14.47 -16.31 -19.20
C GLN A 241 14.40 -14.89 -18.62
N TYR A 242 15.52 -14.37 -18.10
CA TYR A 242 15.59 -12.98 -17.64
C TYR A 242 15.37 -11.98 -18.79
N ASP A 243 16.08 -12.16 -19.90
CA ASP A 243 15.98 -11.27 -21.06
C ASP A 243 14.57 -11.24 -21.66
N ILE A 244 13.82 -12.34 -21.55
CA ILE A 244 12.44 -12.45 -22.04
C ILE A 244 11.42 -11.94 -21.03
N LEU A 245 11.50 -12.39 -19.78
CA LEU A 245 10.42 -12.21 -18.81
C LEU A 245 10.57 -10.94 -17.98
N VAL A 246 11.80 -10.49 -17.72
CA VAL A 246 12.07 -9.46 -16.69
C VAL A 246 12.67 -8.19 -17.30
N LYS A 247 13.65 -8.34 -18.19
CA LYS A 247 14.37 -7.21 -18.79
C LYS A 247 13.47 -6.21 -19.52
N PRO A 248 12.45 -6.60 -20.31
CA PRO A 248 11.60 -5.62 -21.01
C PRO A 248 10.85 -4.71 -20.03
N LYS A 249 10.34 -5.27 -18.91
CA LYS A 249 9.67 -4.51 -17.84
C LYS A 249 10.64 -3.58 -17.13
N TYR A 250 11.87 -4.04 -16.92
CA TYR A 250 12.92 -3.23 -16.33
C TYR A 250 13.32 -2.06 -17.24
N GLU A 251 13.50 -2.31 -18.53
CA GLU A 251 13.84 -1.27 -19.51
C GLU A 251 12.70 -0.26 -19.71
N GLU A 252 11.44 -0.71 -19.67
CA GLU A 252 10.26 0.15 -19.64
C GLU A 252 10.25 1.05 -18.39
N LEU A 253 10.51 0.47 -17.22
CA LEU A 253 10.65 1.21 -15.97
C LEU A 253 11.78 2.24 -16.04
N GLU A 254 12.94 1.89 -16.61
CA GLU A 254 14.07 2.79 -16.81
C GLU A 254 13.77 3.91 -17.81
N ALA A 255 13.05 3.62 -18.89
CA ALA A 255 12.63 4.61 -19.87
C ALA A 255 11.65 5.61 -19.25
N TYR A 256 10.68 5.13 -18.46
CA TYR A 256 9.76 5.96 -17.70
C TYR A 256 10.51 6.86 -16.71
N ARG A 257 11.45 6.30 -15.94
CA ARG A 257 12.32 7.05 -14.99
C ARG A 257 13.05 8.20 -15.67
N LYS A 258 13.60 7.97 -16.87
CA LYS A 258 14.32 8.99 -17.65
C LYS A 258 13.42 10.10 -18.20
N GLN A 259 12.14 9.81 -18.46
CA GLN A 259 11.18 10.80 -18.94
C GLN A 259 10.64 11.67 -17.80
N ALA A 260 10.43 11.10 -16.62
CA ALA A 260 9.96 11.82 -15.42
C ALA A 260 11.00 12.79 -14.82
N GLN A 261 12.26 12.72 -15.26
CA GLN A 261 13.35 13.61 -14.83
C GLN A 261 13.58 14.82 -15.76
N LYS A 262 12.78 14.96 -16.83
CA LYS A 262 12.81 16.12 -17.75
C LYS A 262 11.66 17.07 -17.49
#